data_AF-A0A413YPN5-F1
#
_entry.id   AF-A0A413YPN5-F1
#
_cell.length_a   1.000
_cell.length_b   1.000
_cell.length_c   1.000
_cell.angle_alpha   90.00
_cell.angle_beta   90.00
_cell.angle_gamma   90.00
#
_symmetry.space_group_name_H-M   'P 1'
#
loop_
_entity.id
_entity.type
_entity.pdbx_description
1 polymer ?
#
loop_
_entity_poly.entity_id
_entity_poly.type
_entity_poly.pdbx_seq_one_letter_code
_entity_poly.pdbx_strand_id
1 'polypeptide(L)'
;MYKNLIDVAKRIVAIANTREQNQQEGFFSLSNPNLSDYDVTYDNQLTEILMNLELDEVMALQTIMYLGRDKDYNSNLTSDEIFLDYKKYIESLGIKTKELEVRQMVEKMPLGKYITDGYAILGIIL
;
A
#
# COMPACT_ATOMS: atom_id res chain seq x y z
N MET A 1 -2.34 -11.00 12.29
CA MET A 1 -2.59 -10.94 10.84
C MET A 1 -1.65 -9.93 10.17
N TYR A 2 -1.84 -8.61 10.35
CA TYR A 2 -0.98 -7.58 9.71
C TYR A 2 0.52 -7.66 10.11
N LYS A 3 0.82 -8.15 11.32
CA LYS A 3 2.20 -8.38 11.79
C LYS A 3 2.96 -9.41 10.95
N ASN A 4 2.27 -10.38 10.34
CA ASN A 4 2.90 -11.40 9.49
C ASN A 4 3.27 -10.85 8.10
N LEU A 5 2.75 -9.67 7.74
CA LEU A 5 2.94 -9.05 6.44
C LEU A 5 4.05 -8.00 6.44
N ILE A 6 4.79 -7.84 7.55
CA ILE A 6 5.83 -6.80 7.69
C ILE A 6 6.89 -6.91 6.59
N ASP A 7 7.41 -8.11 6.32
CA ASP A 7 8.45 -8.30 5.30
C ASP A 7 7.93 -8.01 3.89
N VAL A 8 6.68 -8.37 3.62
CA VAL A 8 5.98 -8.04 2.37
C VAL A 8 5.78 -6.53 2.26
N ALA A 9 5.34 -5.87 3.33
CA ALA A 9 5.13 -4.43 3.38
C ALA A 9 6.44 -3.66 3.13
N LYS A 10 7.57 -4.08 3.72
CA LYS A 10 8.88 -3.49 3.46
C LYS A 10 9.27 -3.55 1.98
N ARG A 11 9.03 -4.69 1.33
CA ARG A 11 9.28 -4.86 -0.12
C ARG A 11 8.41 -3.93 -0.95
N ILE A 12 7.11 -3.85 -0.64
CA ILE A 12 6.16 -2.95 -1.31
C ILE A 12 6.59 -1.49 -1.14
N VAL A 13 6.94 -1.07 0.09
CA VAL A 13 7.40 0.29 0.38
C VAL A 13 8.66 0.65 -0.40
N ALA A 14 9.65 -0.25 -0.44
CA ALA A 14 10.89 -0.02 -1.18
C ALA A 14 10.63 0.20 -2.69
N ILE A 15 9.80 -0.65 -3.29
CA ILE A 15 9.45 -0.54 -4.71
C ILE A 15 8.63 0.73 -4.96
N ALA A 16 7.61 1.00 -4.14
CA ALA A 16 6.72 2.16 -4.28
C ALA A 16 7.47 3.49 -4.13
N ASN A 17 8.40 3.60 -3.18
CA ASN A 17 9.21 4.79 -2.98
C ASN A 17 10.17 5.02 -4.16
N THR A 18 10.77 3.95 -4.69
CA THR A 18 11.64 4.04 -5.88
C THR A 18 10.84 4.50 -7.10
N ARG A 19 9.64 3.95 -7.31
CA ARG A 19 8.71 4.39 -8.36
C ARG A 19 8.39 5.89 -8.23
N GLU A 20 8.04 6.34 -7.04
CA GLU A 20 7.72 7.76 -6.77
C GLU A 20 8.92 8.69 -7.02
N GLN A 21 10.12 8.32 -6.56
CA GLN A 21 11.35 9.10 -6.80
C GLN A 21 11.62 9.24 -8.30
N ASN A 22 11.55 8.14 -9.05
CA ASN A 22 11.78 8.16 -10.49
C ASN A 22 10.73 8.98 -11.25
N GLN A 23 9.46 8.94 -10.83
CA GLN A 23 8.42 9.79 -11.42
C GLN A 23 8.66 11.28 -11.14
N GLN A 24 9.07 11.62 -9.92
CA GLN A 24 9.42 13.01 -9.56
C GLN A 24 10.62 13.49 -10.37
N GLU A 25 11.72 12.73 -10.42
CA GLU A 25 12.92 13.07 -11.20
C GLU A 25 12.63 13.15 -12.71
N GLY A 26 11.80 12.24 -13.22
CA GLY A 26 11.33 12.23 -14.60
C GLY A 26 10.51 13.47 -14.97
N PHE A 27 9.67 13.96 -14.05
CA PHE A 27 8.90 15.19 -14.24
C PHE A 27 9.81 16.43 -14.27
N PHE A 28 10.89 16.46 -13.47
CA PHE A 28 11.88 17.54 -13.50
C PHE A 28 12.79 17.49 -14.74
N SER A 29 12.94 16.32 -15.37
CA SER A 29 13.71 16.13 -16.60
C SER A 29 12.78 16.03 -17.81
N LEU A 30 12.38 17.18 -18.38
CA LEU A 30 11.45 17.32 -19.53
C LEU A 30 11.92 16.68 -20.87
N SER A 31 12.72 15.60 -20.84
CA SER A 31 13.34 15.03 -22.05
C SER A 31 13.71 13.54 -21.97
N ASN A 32 13.03 12.72 -21.15
CA ASN A 32 13.33 11.28 -21.12
C ASN A 32 12.15 10.38 -21.59
N PRO A 33 12.14 9.91 -22.85
CA PRO A 33 11.07 9.06 -23.40
C PRO A 33 10.97 7.65 -22.80
N ASN A 34 11.90 7.24 -21.92
CA ASN A 34 11.90 5.92 -21.28
C ASN A 34 11.07 5.84 -19.98
N LEU A 35 10.45 6.93 -19.53
CA LEU A 35 9.72 6.98 -18.25
C LEU A 35 8.51 6.02 -18.19
N SER A 36 7.86 5.75 -19.32
CA SER A 36 6.75 4.79 -19.38
C SER A 36 7.18 3.36 -19.04
N ASP A 37 8.39 2.97 -19.45
CA ASP A 37 8.86 1.59 -19.32
C ASP A 37 9.27 1.27 -17.87
N TYR A 38 9.78 2.28 -17.14
CA TYR A 38 10.07 2.16 -15.72
C TYR A 38 8.79 2.04 -14.88
N ASP A 39 7.78 2.86 -15.18
CA ASP A 39 6.52 2.85 -14.43
C ASP A 39 5.79 1.51 -14.56
N VAL A 40 5.72 0.99 -15.80
CA VAL A 40 5.21 -0.36 -16.08
C VAL A 40 6.01 -1.43 -15.33
N THR A 41 7.33 -1.27 -15.19
CA THR A 41 8.18 -2.26 -14.51
C THR A 41 7.95 -2.30 -13.00
N TYR A 42 7.73 -1.16 -12.35
CA TYR A 42 7.44 -1.13 -10.90
C TYR A 42 6.01 -1.57 -10.59
N ASP A 43 5.04 -1.16 -11.40
CA ASP A 43 3.65 -1.58 -11.27
C ASP A 43 3.51 -3.10 -11.44
N ASN A 44 4.26 -3.69 -12.38
CA ASN A 44 4.32 -5.14 -12.55
C ASN A 44 4.90 -5.84 -11.32
N GLN A 45 5.99 -5.32 -10.73
CA GLN A 45 6.58 -5.90 -9.51
C GLN A 45 5.63 -5.83 -8.31
N LEU A 46 4.96 -4.68 -8.12
CA LEU A 46 3.97 -4.52 -7.06
C LEU A 46 2.78 -5.47 -7.28
N THR A 47 2.28 -5.54 -8.51
CA THR A 47 1.19 -6.44 -8.89
C THR A 47 1.58 -7.91 -8.64
N GLU A 48 2.77 -8.34 -9.04
CA GLU A 48 3.26 -9.70 -8.83
C GLU A 48 3.32 -10.05 -7.34
N ILE A 49 3.87 -9.17 -6.50
CA ILE A 49 3.92 -9.39 -5.05
C ILE A 49 2.51 -9.56 -4.49
N LEU A 50 1.60 -8.64 -4.80
CA LEU A 50 0.24 -8.63 -4.25
C LEU A 50 -0.62 -9.77 -4.80
N MET A 51 -0.44 -10.16 -6.05
CA MET A 51 -1.15 -11.28 -6.66
C MET A 51 -0.72 -12.65 -6.11
N ASN A 52 0.47 -12.75 -5.49
CA ASN A 52 0.91 -13.96 -4.80
C ASN A 52 0.36 -14.10 -3.37
N LEU A 53 -0.29 -13.08 -2.82
CA LEU A 53 -0.91 -13.10 -1.50
C LEU A 53 -2.33 -13.63 -1.55
N GLU A 54 -2.85 -14.16 -0.45
CA GLU A 54 -4.29 -14.46 -0.35
C GLU A 54 -5.13 -13.17 -0.34
N LEU A 55 -6.40 -13.25 -0.75
CA LEU A 55 -7.29 -12.07 -0.77
C LEU A 55 -7.33 -11.37 0.61
N ASP A 56 -7.40 -12.16 1.68
CA ASP A 56 -7.43 -11.63 3.05
C ASP A 56 -6.14 -10.87 3.43
N GLU A 57 -4.99 -11.27 2.89
CA GLU A 57 -3.71 -10.59 3.08
C GLU A 57 -3.64 -9.29 2.26
N VAL A 58 -4.17 -9.30 1.02
CA VAL A 58 -4.32 -8.08 0.20
C VAL A 58 -5.22 -7.09 0.93
N MET A 59 -6.37 -7.52 1.44
CA MET A 59 -7.29 -6.68 2.21
C MET A 59 -6.64 -6.15 3.49
N ALA A 60 -5.79 -6.95 4.14
CA ALA A 60 -5.03 -6.49 5.31
C ALA A 60 -4.07 -5.36 4.95
N LEU A 61 -3.28 -5.49 3.88
CA LEU A 61 -2.36 -4.44 3.43
C LEU A 61 -3.13 -3.20 2.94
N GLN A 62 -4.26 -3.40 2.27
CA GLN A 62 -5.12 -2.31 1.83
C GLN A 62 -5.70 -1.54 3.03
N THR A 63 -6.08 -2.25 4.10
CA THR A 63 -6.53 -1.64 5.36
C THR A 63 -5.44 -0.77 5.96
N ILE A 64 -4.19 -1.25 6.01
CA ILE A 64 -3.05 -0.50 6.53
C ILE A 64 -2.78 0.73 5.67
N MET A 65 -2.83 0.58 4.34
CA MET A 65 -2.67 1.67 3.40
C MET A 65 -3.72 2.77 3.63
N TYR A 66 -5.01 2.43 3.72
CA TYR A 66 -6.05 3.43 3.96
C TYR A 66 -5.94 4.04 5.37
N LEU A 67 -5.58 3.24 6.38
CA LEU A 67 -5.31 3.75 7.73
C LEU A 67 -4.22 4.83 7.73
N GLY A 68 -3.10 4.60 7.03
CA GLY A 68 -2.03 5.60 6.92
C GLY A 68 -2.35 6.78 6.00
N ARG A 69 -3.22 6.59 5.01
CA ARG A 69 -3.68 7.65 4.11
C ARG A 69 -4.64 8.61 4.82
N ASP A 70 -5.73 8.07 5.38
CA ASP A 70 -6.85 8.87 5.86
C ASP A 70 -6.65 9.29 7.32
N LYS A 71 -5.99 8.44 8.11
CA LYS A 71 -5.65 8.68 9.53
C LYS A 71 -6.88 8.96 10.41
N ASP A 72 -8.06 8.53 9.98
CA ASP A 72 -9.33 8.71 10.68
C ASP A 72 -9.62 7.51 11.59
N TYR A 73 -8.76 7.31 12.60
CA TYR A 73 -8.89 6.20 13.56
C TYR A 73 -9.10 6.71 14.98
N ASN A 74 -9.77 5.91 15.80
CA ASN A 74 -9.90 6.19 17.22
C ASN A 74 -8.59 5.88 17.96
N SER A 75 -7.85 6.92 18.33
CA SER A 75 -6.57 6.80 19.03
C SER A 75 -6.66 6.28 20.48
N ASN A 76 -7.87 6.09 21.02
CA ASN A 76 -8.08 5.48 22.33
C ASN A 76 -8.10 3.95 22.27
N LEU A 77 -8.15 3.36 21.07
CA LEU A 77 -8.12 1.91 20.86
C LEU A 77 -6.69 1.38 20.85
N THR A 78 -6.52 0.11 21.20
CA THR A 78 -5.25 -0.61 21.00
C THR A 78 -4.95 -0.77 19.51
N SER A 79 -3.69 -1.02 19.13
CA SER A 79 -3.32 -1.21 17.72
C SER A 79 -4.12 -2.33 17.04
N ASP A 80 -4.39 -3.43 17.75
CA ASP A 80 -5.17 -4.54 17.18
C ASP A 80 -6.65 -4.16 17.01
N GLU A 81 -7.22 -3.36 17.93
CA GLU A 81 -8.58 -2.82 17.80
C GLU A 81 -8.68 -1.78 16.68
N ILE A 82 -7.71 -0.87 16.54
CA ILE A 82 -7.62 0.08 15.42
C ILE A 82 -7.64 -0.67 14.10
N PHE A 83 -6.80 -1.69 13.96
CA PHE A 83 -6.74 -2.48 12.74
C PHE A 83 -8.08 -3.16 12.45
N LEU A 84 -8.71 -3.80 13.44
CA LEU A 84 -9.97 -4.51 13.26
C LEU A 84 -11.14 -3.57 12.94
N ASP A 85 -11.20 -2.40 13.58
CA ASP A 85 -12.22 -1.39 13.32
C ASP A 85 -12.09 -0.85 11.89
N TYR A 86 -10.87 -0.49 11.49
CA TYR A 86 -10.60 0.01 10.14
C TYR A 86 -10.81 -1.08 9.08
N LYS A 87 -10.46 -2.34 9.36
CA LYS A 87 -10.72 -3.47 8.46
C LYS A 87 -12.22 -3.63 8.19
N LYS A 88 -13.05 -3.57 9.24
CA LYS A 88 -14.51 -3.63 9.10
C LYS A 88 -15.04 -2.48 8.25
N TYR A 89 -14.52 -1.27 8.45
CA TYR A 89 -14.87 -0.12 7.62
C TYR A 89 -14.53 -0.38 6.14
N ILE A 90 -13.31 -0.80 5.82
CA ILE A 90 -12.89 -1.11 4.44
C ILE A 90 -13.73 -2.23 3.83
N GLU A 91 -14.00 -3.31 4.57
CA GLU A 91 -14.87 -4.40 4.13
C GLU A 91 -16.31 -3.92 3.86
N SER A 92 -16.81 -2.96 4.64
CA SER A 92 -18.15 -2.39 4.47
C SER A 92 -18.30 -1.54 3.19
N LEU A 93 -17.20 -1.05 2.61
CA LEU A 93 -17.19 -0.36 1.32
C LEU A 93 -17.37 -1.34 0.14
N GLY A 94 -17.33 -2.64 0.41
CA GLY A 94 -17.51 -3.71 -0.55
C GLY A 94 -16.17 -4.25 -1.06
N ILE A 95 -15.99 -5.57 -0.92
CA ILE A 95 -14.85 -6.30 -1.48
C ILE A 95 -15.17 -6.65 -2.93
N LYS A 96 -14.28 -6.32 -3.85
CA LYS A 96 -14.41 -6.71 -5.27
C LYS A 96 -13.62 -7.99 -5.53
N THR A 97 -13.05 -8.13 -6.72
CA THR A 97 -12.12 -9.24 -7.01
C THR A 97 -10.73 -8.90 -6.50
N LYS A 98 -9.92 -9.93 -6.19
CA LYS A 98 -8.52 -9.75 -5.78
C LYS A 98 -7.74 -8.87 -6.76
N GLU A 99 -7.91 -9.10 -8.06
CA GLU A 99 -7.26 -8.33 -9.13
C GLU A 99 -7.61 -6.85 -9.06
N LEU A 100 -8.85 -6.53 -8.71
CA LEU A 100 -9.31 -5.15 -8.61
C LEU A 100 -8.83 -4.48 -7.32
N GLU A 101 -8.71 -5.22 -6.21
CA GLU A 101 -8.10 -4.69 -4.99
C GLU A 101 -6.60 -4.45 -5.15
N VAL A 102 -5.89 -5.40 -5.78
CA VAL A 102 -4.47 -5.25 -6.13
C VAL A 102 -4.26 -4.02 -7.00
N ARG A 103 -5.04 -3.88 -8.08
CA ARG A 103 -4.95 -2.71 -8.97
C ARG A 103 -5.17 -1.39 -8.23
N GLN A 104 -6.20 -1.33 -7.38
CA GLN A 104 -6.48 -0.14 -6.58
C GLN A 104 -5.33 0.25 -5.67
N MET A 105 -4.59 -0.72 -5.12
CA MET A 105 -3.40 -0.47 -4.31
C MET A 105 -2.23 0.03 -5.16
N VAL A 106 -1.93 -0.66 -6.28
CA VAL A 106 -0.82 -0.32 -7.18
C VAL A 106 -0.97 1.12 -7.71
N GLU A 107 -2.18 1.51 -8.11
CA GLU A 107 -2.48 2.85 -8.62
C GLU A 107 -2.35 3.97 -7.56
N LYS A 108 -2.18 3.67 -6.26
CA LYS A 108 -2.05 4.71 -5.24
C LYS A 108 -0.67 5.37 -5.27
N MET A 109 -0.67 6.69 -5.03
CA MET A 109 0.53 7.46 -4.80
C MET A 109 0.27 8.53 -3.72
N PRO A 110 1.18 8.69 -2.72
CA PRO A 110 2.35 7.86 -2.41
C PRO A 110 2.02 6.56 -1.65
N LEU A 111 2.02 5.40 -2.34
CA LEU A 111 1.69 4.10 -1.75
C LEU A 111 2.64 3.72 -0.60
N GLY A 112 3.95 3.89 -0.80
CA GLY A 112 4.95 3.53 0.21
C GLY A 112 4.73 4.33 1.50
N LYS A 113 4.51 5.64 1.37
CA LYS A 113 4.18 6.50 2.50
C LYS A 113 2.91 6.05 3.23
N TYR A 114 1.83 5.73 2.51
CA TYR A 114 0.58 5.29 3.12
C TYR A 114 0.74 4.01 3.92
N ILE A 115 1.49 3.03 3.41
CA ILE A 115 1.77 1.79 4.15
C ILE A 115 2.65 2.06 5.37
N THR A 116 3.72 2.86 5.23
CA THR A 116 4.60 3.23 6.35
C THR A 116 3.85 3.96 7.45
N ASP A 117 3.06 4.97 7.12
CA ASP A 117 2.24 5.72 8.08
C ASP A 117 1.21 4.80 8.77
N GLY A 118 0.60 3.87 8.02
CA GLY A 118 -0.37 2.92 8.55
C GLY A 118 0.25 1.96 9.58
N TYR A 119 1.43 1.40 9.29
CA TYR A 119 2.15 0.57 10.26
C TYR A 119 2.60 1.38 11.48
N ALA A 120 3.02 2.63 11.30
CA ALA A 120 3.39 3.52 12.41
C ALA A 120 2.21 3.79 13.35
N ILE A 121 1.00 3.99 12.83
CA ILE A 121 -0.24 4.08 13.64
C ILE A 121 -0.45 2.81 14.47
N LEU A 122 -0.11 1.65 13.92
CA LEU A 122 -0.19 0.36 14.59
C LEU A 122 1.03 0.06 15.49
N GLY A 123 1.92 1.04 15.70
CA GLY A 123 3.08 0.92 16.58
C GLY A 123 4.27 0.15 15.98
N ILE A 124 4.35 0.03 14.65
CA ILE A 124 5.39 -0.72 13.95
C ILE A 124 6.14 0.21 12.99
N ILE A 125 7.47 0.19 13.05
CA ILE A 125 8.34 0.93 12.14
C ILE A 125 8.83 -0.03 11.06
N LEU A 126 8.59 0.34 9.79
CA LEU A 126 9.04 -0.42 8.61
C LEU A 126 10.45 -0.03 8.18
#